data_AF-A0AA38UNV3-F1
#
_entry.id   AF-A0AA38UNV3-F1
#
_cell.length_a   1.000
_cell.length_b   1.000
_cell.length_c   1.000
_cell.angle_alpha   90.00
_cell.angle_beta   90.00
_cell.angle_gamma   90.00
#
_symmetry.space_group_name_H-M   'P 1'
#
loop_
_entity.id
_entity.type
_entity.pdbx_description
1 polymer ?
#
loop_
_entity_poly.entity_id
_entity_poly.type
_entity_poly.pdbx_seq_one_letter_code
_entity_poly.pdbx_strand_id
1 'polypeptide(L)'
;CSMPCFEGLIHNPYDSQFQDLLFTLNCFEGYAKFRIHWDSSLASFDEVIVELGSAFRLFDKESRNFQTEELPREQQARARHNSAAKGTHTTAHPKTRCFNNSTAKTHFLGNYPGSVRYFGTLDGTSTKTVRNSL
;
A
#
# COMPACT_ATOMS: atom_id res chain seq x y z
N CYS A 1 -14.36 4.07 -0.56
CA CYS A 1 -14.91 3.59 -1.84
C CYS A 1 -14.29 4.40 -2.97
N SER A 2 -13.34 3.80 -3.69
CA SER A 2 -12.69 4.42 -4.86
C SER A 2 -12.95 3.65 -6.16
N MET A 3 -13.53 2.45 -6.09
CA MET A 3 -13.69 1.53 -7.23
C MET A 3 -14.30 2.17 -8.48
N PRO A 4 -15.42 2.94 -8.40
CA PRO A 4 -16.02 3.53 -9.61
C PRO A 4 -15.12 4.52 -10.34
N CYS A 5 -14.16 5.15 -9.63
CA CYS A 5 -13.22 6.09 -10.24
C CYS A 5 -12.16 5.41 -11.11
N PHE A 6 -11.99 4.09 -10.95
CA PHE A 6 -11.00 3.29 -11.64
C PHE A 6 -11.62 2.25 -12.59
N GLU A 7 -12.94 2.18 -12.67
CA GLU A 7 -13.66 1.22 -13.51
C GLU A 7 -13.39 1.51 -14.99
N GLY A 8 -12.89 0.50 -15.72
CA GLY A 8 -12.50 0.65 -17.13
C GLY A 8 -11.28 1.52 -17.36
N LEU A 9 -10.57 1.97 -16.31
CA LEU A 9 -9.35 2.76 -16.45
C LEU A 9 -8.19 1.87 -16.94
N ILE A 10 -8.13 0.64 -16.46
CA ILE A 10 -7.15 -0.34 -16.91
C ILE A 10 -7.79 -1.12 -18.08
N HIS A 11 -7.06 -1.31 -19.17
CA HIS A 11 -7.58 -2.11 -20.27
C HIS A 11 -7.77 -3.59 -19.90
N ASN A 12 -8.77 -4.24 -20.49
CA ASN A 12 -8.92 -5.70 -20.39
C ASN A 12 -7.65 -6.40 -20.92
N PRO A 13 -7.19 -7.49 -20.27
CA PRO A 13 -7.90 -8.32 -19.28
C PRO A 13 -7.68 -7.96 -17.80
N TYR A 14 -7.00 -6.86 -17.48
CA TYR A 14 -6.51 -6.59 -16.11
C TYR A 14 -7.46 -5.76 -15.23
N ASP A 15 -8.49 -5.15 -15.82
CA ASP A 15 -9.41 -4.25 -15.09
C ASP A 15 -10.10 -4.95 -13.92
N SER A 16 -10.64 -6.15 -14.15
CA SER A 16 -11.34 -6.92 -13.11
C SER A 16 -10.43 -7.22 -11.93
N GLN A 17 -9.19 -7.65 -12.20
CA GLN A 17 -8.20 -7.92 -11.16
C GLN A 17 -7.84 -6.65 -10.38
N PHE A 18 -7.73 -5.51 -11.06
CA PHE A 18 -7.45 -4.24 -10.40
C PHE A 18 -8.63 -3.79 -9.52
N GLN A 19 -9.86 -4.00 -9.98
CA GLN A 19 -11.07 -3.77 -9.20
C GLN A 19 -11.14 -4.66 -7.96
N ASP A 20 -10.81 -5.96 -8.09
CA ASP A 20 -10.74 -6.88 -6.96
C ASP A 20 -9.70 -6.41 -5.92
N LEU A 21 -8.50 -6.03 -6.37
CA LEU A 21 -7.47 -5.48 -5.48
C LEU A 21 -7.96 -4.21 -4.77
N LEU A 22 -8.60 -3.29 -5.48
CA LEU A 22 -9.17 -2.07 -4.90
C LEU A 22 -10.26 -2.40 -3.88
N PHE A 23 -11.14 -3.36 -4.18
CA PHE A 23 -12.17 -3.82 -3.26
C PHE A 23 -11.54 -4.35 -1.96
N THR A 24 -10.60 -5.29 -2.07
CA THR A 24 -9.93 -5.88 -0.90
C THR A 24 -9.16 -4.83 -0.09
N LEU A 25 -8.52 -3.86 -0.74
CA LEU A 25 -7.88 -2.72 -0.05
C LEU A 25 -8.91 -1.85 0.69
N ASN A 26 -10.06 -1.56 0.08
CA ASN A 26 -11.12 -0.81 0.74
C ASN A 26 -11.70 -1.59 1.95
N CYS A 27 -11.82 -2.92 1.85
CA CYS A 27 -12.21 -3.78 2.96
C CYS A 27 -11.17 -3.74 4.09
N PHE A 28 -9.88 -3.90 3.76
CA PHE A 28 -8.78 -3.78 4.73
C PHE A 28 -8.83 -2.44 5.46
N GLU A 29 -8.91 -1.33 4.72
CA GLU A 29 -8.98 0.02 5.28
C GLU A 29 -10.22 0.22 6.15
N GLY A 30 -11.35 -0.40 5.77
CA GLY A 30 -12.57 -0.41 6.57
C GLY A 30 -12.34 -1.06 7.93
N TYR A 31 -11.89 -2.31 7.93
CA TYR A 31 -11.63 -3.06 9.17
C TYR A 31 -10.51 -2.42 10.01
N ALA A 32 -9.44 -1.93 9.41
CA ALA A 32 -8.32 -1.30 10.11
C ALA A 32 -8.74 -0.03 10.88
N LYS A 33 -9.86 0.59 10.51
CA LYS A 33 -10.40 1.82 11.12
C LYS A 33 -11.59 1.58 12.04
N PHE A 34 -11.99 0.32 12.24
CA PHE A 34 -13.05 0.04 13.19
C PHE A 34 -12.60 0.43 14.60
N ARG A 35 -13.47 1.20 15.27
CA ARG A 35 -13.27 1.63 16.65
C ARG A 35 -13.53 0.52 17.66
N ILE A 36 -14.37 -0.43 17.26
CA ILE A 36 -14.78 -1.56 18.07
C ILE A 36 -14.73 -2.77 17.15
N HIS A 37 -14.02 -3.79 17.59
CA HIS A 37 -14.00 -5.09 16.95
C HIS A 37 -14.80 -6.10 17.77
N TRP A 38 -15.49 -6.98 17.06
CA TRP A 38 -16.10 -8.18 17.59
C TRP A 38 -15.29 -9.38 17.11
N ASP A 39 -15.44 -10.55 17.75
CA ASP A 39 -14.73 -11.76 17.33
C ASP A 39 -15.00 -12.09 15.85
N SER A 40 -16.24 -11.88 15.40
CA SER A 40 -16.63 -12.06 14.00
C SER A 40 -15.94 -11.07 13.06
N SER A 41 -15.84 -9.79 13.42
CA SER A 41 -15.16 -8.80 12.56
C SER A 41 -13.66 -9.00 12.51
N LEU A 42 -13.05 -9.51 13.58
CA LEU A 42 -11.63 -9.90 13.58
C LEU A 42 -11.37 -11.14 12.74
N ALA A 43 -12.28 -12.13 12.78
CA ALA A 43 -12.20 -13.29 11.90
C ALA A 43 -12.29 -12.87 10.42
N SER A 44 -13.26 -12.03 10.06
CA SER A 44 -13.35 -11.47 8.70
C SER A 44 -12.14 -10.60 8.35
N PHE A 45 -11.52 -9.93 9.32
CA PHE A 45 -10.32 -9.14 9.06
C PHE A 45 -9.11 -10.04 8.73
N ASP A 46 -8.95 -11.19 9.41
CA ASP A 46 -7.93 -12.18 9.04
C ASP A 46 -8.14 -12.69 7.61
N GLU A 47 -9.39 -12.98 7.22
CA GLU A 47 -9.73 -13.41 5.86
C GLU A 47 -9.34 -12.35 4.83
N VAL A 48 -9.70 -11.08 5.07
CA VAL A 48 -9.33 -9.96 4.21
C VAL A 48 -7.81 -9.81 4.08
N ILE A 49 -7.03 -10.07 5.12
CA ILE A 49 -5.56 -10.04 5.04
C ILE A 49 -5.03 -11.14 4.12
N VAL A 50 -5.60 -12.35 4.19
CA VAL A 50 -5.21 -13.47 3.32
C VAL A 50 -5.55 -13.16 1.86
N GLU A 51 -6.74 -12.63 1.62
CA GLU A 51 -7.18 -12.16 0.30
C GLU A 51 -6.27 -11.06 -0.22
N LEU A 52 -5.95 -10.06 0.61
CA LEU A 52 -5.10 -8.92 0.24
C LEU A 52 -3.69 -9.39 -0.16
N GLY A 53 -3.12 -10.33 0.60
CA GLY A 53 -1.84 -10.93 0.25
C GLY A 53 -1.88 -11.66 -1.10
N SER A 54 -2.98 -12.32 -1.41
CA SER A 54 -3.18 -13.02 -2.69
C SER A 54 -3.36 -12.03 -3.85
N ALA A 55 -4.17 -10.98 -3.65
CA ALA A 55 -4.38 -9.90 -4.61
C ALA A 55 -3.06 -9.16 -4.91
N PHE A 56 -2.25 -8.86 -3.90
CA PHE A 56 -0.94 -8.24 -4.10
C PHE A 56 0.05 -9.13 -4.85
N ARG A 57 0.09 -10.44 -4.56
CA ARG A 57 0.95 -11.38 -5.31
C ARG A 57 0.54 -11.47 -6.79
N LEU A 58 -0.76 -11.50 -7.05
CA LEU A 58 -1.28 -11.51 -8.42
C LEU A 58 -0.98 -10.19 -9.12
N PHE A 59 -1.15 -9.06 -8.44
CA PHE A 59 -0.82 -7.73 -8.97
C PHE A 59 0.68 -7.59 -9.24
N ASP A 60 1.56 -8.06 -8.36
CA ASP A 60 3.02 -8.07 -8.59
C ASP A 60 3.38 -8.82 -9.87
N LYS A 61 2.76 -9.98 -10.09
CA LYS A 61 2.95 -10.79 -11.29
C LYS A 61 2.49 -10.04 -12.55
N GLU A 62 1.25 -9.55 -12.58
CA GLU A 62 0.67 -8.93 -13.77
C GLU A 62 1.21 -7.52 -14.03
N SER A 63 1.66 -6.80 -12.98
CA SER A 63 2.28 -5.47 -13.12
C SER A 63 3.53 -5.47 -14.01
N ARG A 64 4.20 -6.63 -14.15
CA ARG A 64 5.40 -6.79 -14.99
C ARG A 64 5.08 -6.72 -16.48
N ASN A 65 3.83 -6.91 -16.87
CA ASN A 65 3.38 -6.76 -18.25
C ASN A 65 3.23 -5.28 -18.66
N PHE A 66 3.23 -4.36 -17.70
CA PHE A 66 3.15 -2.92 -17.95
C PHE A 66 4.55 -2.31 -18.00
N GLN A 67 4.83 -1.59 -19.08
CA GLN A 67 6.03 -0.76 -19.17
C GLN A 67 5.83 0.51 -18.33
N THR A 68 6.19 0.46 -17.05
CA THR A 68 6.21 1.66 -16.20
C THR A 68 7.64 2.16 -16.06
N GLU A 69 7.83 3.48 -16.17
CA GLU A 69 9.13 4.13 -16.04
C GLU A 69 9.08 5.15 -14.90
N GLU A 70 10.25 5.49 -14.39
CA GLU A 70 10.39 6.60 -13.45
C GLU A 70 9.80 7.89 -14.01
N LEU A 71 9.12 8.65 -13.16
CA LEU A 71 8.73 10.01 -13.53
C LEU A 71 9.99 10.87 -13.68
N PRO A 72 9.97 11.92 -14.52
CA PRO A 72 11.12 12.83 -14.71
C PRO A 72 11.67 13.40 -13.38
N ARG A 73 10.78 13.64 -12.41
CA ARG A 73 11.14 14.09 -11.06
C ARG A 73 11.94 13.04 -10.28
N GLU A 74 11.56 11.77 -10.36
CA GLU A 74 12.26 10.66 -9.69
C GLU A 74 13.63 10.40 -10.32
N GLN A 75 13.69 10.45 -11.65
CA GLN A 75 14.93 10.36 -12.42
C GLN A 75 15.92 11.47 -12.02
N GLN A 76 15.45 12.72 -11.92
CA GLN A 76 16.27 13.84 -11.47
C GLN A 76 16.75 13.68 -10.03
N ALA A 77 15.86 13.25 -9.12
CA ALA A 77 16.22 12.99 -7.73
C ALA A 77 17.31 11.90 -7.62
N ARG A 78 17.18 10.83 -8.40
CA ARG A 78 18.19 9.76 -8.48
C ARG A 78 19.52 10.26 -9.05
N ALA A 79 19.48 11.08 -10.11
CA ALA A 79 20.69 11.66 -10.68
C ALA A 79 21.44 12.52 -9.66
N ARG A 80 20.73 13.36 -8.90
CA ARG A 80 21.31 14.18 -7.81
C ARG A 80 21.95 13.32 -6.71
N HIS A 81 21.28 12.25 -6.29
CA HIS A 81 21.81 11.33 -5.29
C HIS A 81 23.08 10.62 -5.81
N ASN A 82 23.07 10.17 -7.06
CA ASN A 82 24.21 9.50 -7.66
C ASN A 82 25.39 10.45 -7.92
N SER A 83 25.15 11.71 -8.29
CA SER A 83 26.22 12.70 -8.45
C SER A 83 26.86 13.07 -7.11
N ALA A 84 26.06 13.15 -6.03
CA ALA A 84 26.59 13.38 -4.68
C ALA A 84 27.42 12.20 -4.17
N ALA A 85 27.07 10.96 -4.54
CA ALA A 85 27.77 9.75 -4.09
C ALA A 85 28.97 9.33 -4.96
N LYS A 86 28.97 9.63 -6.27
CA LYS A 86 29.96 9.12 -7.24
C LYS A 86 30.67 10.18 -8.07
N GLY A 87 30.42 11.47 -7.86
CA GLY A 87 31.07 12.57 -8.57
C GLY A 87 30.90 12.56 -10.10
N THR A 88 30.04 11.69 -10.64
CA THR A 88 29.86 11.49 -12.08
C THR A 88 28.51 12.03 -12.51
N HIS A 89 28.50 13.02 -13.40
CA HIS A 89 27.30 13.51 -14.06
C HIS A 89 26.90 12.56 -15.20
N THR A 90 26.23 11.46 -14.87
CA THR A 90 25.59 10.62 -15.90
C THR A 90 24.23 11.18 -16.27
N THR A 91 23.98 11.39 -17.57
CA THR A 91 22.63 11.56 -18.12
C THR A 91 21.84 10.30 -17.81
N ALA A 92 21.02 10.36 -16.75
CA ALA A 92 20.26 9.21 -16.30
C ALA A 92 19.18 8.93 -17.36
N HIS A 93 19.19 7.76 -18.01
CA HIS A 93 18.05 7.31 -18.81
C HIS A 93 16.86 6.93 -17.89
N PRO A 94 15.62 7.01 -18.38
CA PRO A 94 14.47 6.50 -17.66
C PRO A 94 14.71 5.05 -17.29
N LYS A 95 14.47 4.70 -16.03
CA LYS A 95 14.60 3.31 -15.58
C LYS A 95 13.21 2.72 -15.47
N THR A 96 13.04 1.56 -16.07
CA THR A 96 11.83 0.76 -15.89
C THR A 96 11.65 0.42 -14.42
N ARG A 97 10.43 0.61 -13.93
CA ARG A 97 9.99 0.27 -12.59
C ARG A 97 8.92 -0.81 -12.70
N CYS A 98 8.88 -1.65 -11.68
CA CYS A 98 7.82 -2.60 -11.45
C CYS A 98 7.34 -2.42 -10.02
N PHE A 99 6.11 -2.86 -9.75
CA PHE A 99 5.66 -2.96 -8.38
C PHE A 99 6.61 -3.88 -7.59
N ASN A 100 6.86 -3.53 -6.33
CA ASN A 100 7.66 -4.35 -5.43
C ASN A 100 6.79 -4.72 -4.23
N ASN A 101 6.33 -5.96 -4.19
CA ASN A 101 5.53 -6.44 -3.09
C ASN A 101 6.34 -6.73 -1.81
N SER A 102 7.64 -6.99 -1.94
CA SER A 102 8.54 -7.35 -0.83
C SER A 102 9.04 -6.12 -0.08
N THR A 103 8.11 -5.28 0.39
CA THR A 103 8.43 -4.11 1.21
C THR A 103 7.96 -4.32 2.64
N ALA A 104 8.69 -3.71 3.59
CA ALA A 104 8.29 -3.72 5.00
C ALA A 104 6.84 -3.25 5.18
N LYS A 105 6.42 -2.21 4.43
CA LYS A 105 5.06 -1.70 4.45
C LYS A 105 4.03 -2.79 4.14
N THR A 106 4.21 -3.53 3.04
CA THR A 106 3.28 -4.60 2.66
C THR A 106 3.25 -5.72 3.70
N HIS A 107 4.42 -6.15 4.20
CA HIS A 107 4.49 -7.22 5.18
C HIS A 107 3.86 -6.85 6.54
N PHE A 108 3.93 -5.58 6.95
CA PHE A 108 3.31 -5.12 8.18
C PHE A 108 1.77 -5.10 8.12
N LEU A 109 1.17 -5.00 6.93
CA LEU A 109 -0.30 -5.03 6.79
C LEU A 109 -0.88 -6.33 7.38
N GLY A 110 -0.19 -7.46 7.21
CA GLY A 110 -0.64 -8.75 7.74
C GLY A 110 -0.71 -8.83 9.26
N ASN A 111 -0.01 -7.94 9.97
CA ASN A 111 0.03 -7.93 11.43
C ASN A 111 -1.11 -7.10 12.05
N TYR A 112 -1.95 -6.43 11.24
CA TYR A 112 -3.01 -5.56 11.76
C TYR A 112 -4.00 -6.31 12.67
N PRO A 113 -4.61 -7.44 12.26
CA PRO A 113 -5.57 -8.14 13.11
C PRO A 113 -4.96 -8.61 14.44
N GLY A 114 -3.71 -9.11 14.41
CA GLY A 114 -2.98 -9.47 15.62
C GLY A 114 -2.69 -8.26 16.52
N SER A 115 -2.35 -7.12 15.92
CA SER A 115 -2.12 -5.87 16.65
C SER A 115 -3.38 -5.36 17.33
N VAL A 116 -4.53 -5.43 16.65
CA VAL A 116 -5.83 -5.05 17.22
C VAL A 116 -6.21 -5.96 18.39
N ARG A 117 -5.97 -7.27 18.28
CA ARG A 117 -6.24 -8.22 19.39
C ARG A 117 -5.38 -7.94 20.62
N TYR A 118 -4.12 -7.59 20.42
CA TYR A 118 -3.16 -7.44 21.51
C TYR A 118 -3.22 -6.06 22.17
N PHE A 119 -3.29 -4.99 21.36
CA PHE A 119 -3.25 -3.61 21.85
C PHE A 119 -4.62 -2.93 21.92
N GLY A 120 -5.66 -3.55 21.35
CA GLY A 120 -6.92 -2.87 21.07
C GLY A 120 -6.82 -2.00 19.81
N THR A 121 -7.87 -1.24 19.55
CA THR A 121 -7.94 -0.34 18.39
C THR A 121 -7.12 0.93 18.65
N LEU A 122 -6.42 1.44 17.63
CA LEU A 122 -5.47 2.56 17.78
C LEU A 122 -6.14 3.95 17.80
N ASP A 123 -7.47 4.01 17.74
CA ASP A 123 -8.26 5.23 17.78
C ASP A 123 -8.40 5.78 19.21
N GLY A 124 -7.34 6.41 19.70
CA GLY A 124 -7.41 7.12 20.98
C GLY A 124 -6.10 7.60 21.56
N THR A 125 -4.95 7.09 21.11
CA THR A 125 -3.66 7.48 21.68
C THR A 125 -3.17 8.80 21.07
N SER A 126 -3.77 9.92 21.46
CA SER A 126 -3.11 11.22 21.30
C SER A 126 -2.00 11.31 22.35
N THR A 127 -0.74 11.31 21.91
CA THR A 127 0.41 11.55 22.79
C THR A 127 0.68 13.05 23.01
N LYS A 128 -0.27 13.92 22.65
CA LYS A 128 -0.12 15.36 22.90
C LYS A 128 -0.25 15.62 24.41
N THR A 129 0.86 15.98 25.05
CA THR A 129 0.85 16.55 26.40
C THR A 129 0.02 17.83 26.38
N VAL A 130 -1.16 17.82 27.01
CA VAL A 130 -1.94 19.04 27.24
C VAL A 130 -1.16 19.89 28.24
N ARG A 131 -0.54 20.98 27.79
CA ARG A 131 -0.05 22.02 28.70
C ARG A 131 -1.26 22.78 29.24
N ASN A 132 -1.65 22.53 30.48
CA ASN A 132 -2.50 23.46 31.21
C ASN A 132 -1.66 24.70 31.54
N SER A 133 -1.93 25.80 30.85
CA SER A 133 -1.52 27.13 31.28
C SER A 133 -2.41 27.54 32.48
N LEU A 134 -1.81 27.58 33.67
CA LEU A 134 -2.31 28.29 34.84
C LEU A 134 -2.09 29.80 34.68
#